data_AF-A0A645GWV2-F1
#
_entry.id   AF-A0A645GWV2-F1
#
_cell.length_a   1.000
_cell.length_b   1.000
_cell.length_c   1.000
_cell.angle_alpha   90.00
_cell.angle_beta   90.00
_cell.angle_gamma   90.00
#
_symmetry.space_group_name_H-M   'P 1'
#
loop_
_entity.id
_entity.type
_entity.pdbx_description
1 polymer ?
#
loop_
_entity_poly.entity_id
_entity_poly.type
_entity_poly.pdbx_seq_one_letter_code
_entity_poly.pdbx_strand_id
1 'polypeptide(L)'
;MLAALQLAAEQVGGAAQCLQLAVDYTKERVQFGKPVASFQAVKHRVAEMMVCMETARSTVRGVAARVAQGVQGNGLDEAALAAEVAAARVQATEAYRYCAQEAIQLHGGVGFTWEYDPQLHFKRAHWASQWFGPTRDWREALAAHLLDAA
;
A
#
# COMPACT_ATOMS: atom_id res chain seq x y z
N MET A 1 -8.78 -8.49 -13.88
CA MET A 1 -7.55 -7.67 -13.91
C MET A 1 -7.80 -6.20 -13.60
N LEU A 2 -8.62 -5.46 -14.37
CA LEU A 2 -8.84 -4.02 -14.13
C LEU A 2 -9.36 -3.68 -12.73
N ALA A 3 -10.32 -4.45 -12.21
CA ALA A 3 -10.82 -4.26 -10.84
C ALA A 3 -9.74 -4.47 -9.76
N ALA A 4 -8.78 -5.37 -10.01
CA ALA A 4 -7.65 -5.59 -9.11
C ALA A 4 -6.69 -4.40 -9.15
N LEU A 5 -6.40 -3.86 -10.35
CA LEU A 5 -5.60 -2.65 -10.50
C LEU A 5 -6.26 -1.43 -9.85
N GLN A 6 -7.58 -1.28 -9.98
CA GLN A 6 -8.35 -0.23 -9.30
C GLN A 6 -8.25 -0.36 -7.78
N LEU A 7 -8.38 -1.57 -7.24
CA LEU A 7 -8.22 -1.80 -5.81
C LEU A 7 -6.77 -1.52 -5.35
N ALA A 8 -5.77 -1.86 -6.16
CA ALA A 8 -4.38 -1.48 -5.88
C ALA A 8 -4.20 0.05 -5.79
N ALA A 9 -4.84 0.80 -6.68
CA ALA A 9 -4.83 2.27 -6.64
C ALA A 9 -5.51 2.82 -5.37
N GLU A 10 -6.65 2.25 -4.96
CA GLU A 10 -7.31 2.61 -3.70
C GLU A 10 -6.39 2.35 -2.49
N GLN A 11 -5.74 1.19 -2.44
CA GLN A 11 -4.83 0.83 -1.36
C GLN A 11 -3.63 1.77 -1.25
N VAL A 12 -3.07 2.23 -2.38
CA VAL A 12 -2.02 3.27 -2.37
C VAL A 12 -2.54 4.57 -1.75
N GLY A 13 -3.78 4.97 -2.08
CA GLY A 13 -4.44 6.11 -1.43
C GLY A 13 -4.60 5.91 0.09
N GLY A 14 -5.03 4.72 0.50
CA GLY A 14 -5.14 4.35 1.91
C GLY A 14 -3.79 4.36 2.64
N ALA A 15 -2.72 3.86 2.01
CA ALA A 15 -1.37 3.89 2.55
C ALA A 15 -0.86 5.33 2.73
N ALA A 16 -1.13 6.20 1.75
CA ALA A 16 -0.79 7.62 1.84
C ALA A 16 -1.54 8.32 2.98
N GLN A 17 -2.82 8.02 3.17
CA GLN A 17 -3.60 8.56 4.29
C GLN A 17 -3.05 8.08 5.65
N CYS A 18 -2.65 6.80 5.76
CA CYS A 18 -2.02 6.28 6.97
C CYS A 18 -0.70 7.00 7.30
N LEU A 19 0.13 7.25 6.30
CA LEU A 19 1.36 8.03 6.45
C LEU A 19 1.06 9.44 6.94
N GLN A 20 0.07 10.12 6.33
CA GLN A 20 -0.31 11.47 6.71
C GLN A 20 -0.79 11.53 8.17
N LEU A 21 -1.72 10.67 8.56
CA LEU A 21 -2.21 10.56 9.94
C LEU A 21 -1.06 10.34 10.93
N ALA A 22 -0.14 9.44 10.61
CA ALA A 22 1.02 9.15 11.46
C ALA A 22 1.96 10.36 11.60
N VAL A 23 2.24 11.08 10.50
CA VAL A 23 3.08 12.28 10.51
C VAL A 23 2.45 13.38 11.34
N ASP A 24 1.17 13.64 11.15
CA ASP A 24 0.46 14.71 11.85
C ASP A 24 0.42 14.44 13.35
N TYR A 25 0.00 13.23 13.75
CA TYR A 25 -0.06 12.85 15.16
C TYR A 25 1.31 12.90 15.84
N THR A 26 2.36 12.38 15.19
CA THR A 26 3.69 12.30 15.81
C THR A 26 4.38 13.66 15.95
N LYS A 27 4.00 14.67 15.15
CA LYS A 27 4.47 16.04 15.30
C LYS A 27 3.85 16.76 16.49
N GLU A 28 2.57 16.48 16.77
CA GLU A 28 1.84 17.12 17.87
C GLU A 28 2.06 16.41 19.21
N ARG A 29 2.23 15.09 19.19
CA ARG A 29 2.39 14.28 20.41
C ARG A 29 3.72 14.56 21.09
N VAL A 30 3.67 15.04 22.33
CA VAL A 30 4.86 15.29 23.16
C VAL A 30 5.04 14.18 24.20
N GLN A 31 6.24 13.59 24.27
CA GLN A 31 6.68 12.71 25.36
C GLN A 31 8.15 12.94 25.68
N PHE A 32 8.54 12.71 26.93
CA PHE A 32 9.90 12.96 27.41
C PHE A 32 10.39 14.38 27.07
N GLY A 33 9.50 15.36 27.22
CA GLY A 33 9.81 16.79 27.06
C GLY A 33 9.94 17.29 25.62
N LYS A 34 9.63 16.50 24.59
CA LYS A 34 9.68 16.94 23.18
C LYS A 34 8.71 16.18 22.26
N PRO A 35 8.42 16.67 21.05
CA PRO A 35 7.63 15.94 20.08
C PRO A 35 8.21 14.55 19.78
N VAL A 36 7.35 13.53 19.69
CA VAL A 36 7.79 12.15 19.43
C VAL A 36 8.41 12.00 18.03
N ALA A 37 8.01 12.81 17.06
CA ALA A 37 8.65 12.90 15.75
C ALA A 37 10.15 13.25 15.80
N SER A 38 10.68 13.74 16.93
CA SER A 38 12.12 13.99 17.09
C SER A 38 12.94 12.71 17.31
N PHE A 39 12.34 11.60 17.75
CA PHE A 39 13.03 10.35 18.01
C PHE A 39 13.34 9.60 16.71
N GLN A 40 14.56 9.08 16.58
CA GLN A 40 15.00 8.36 15.37
C GLN A 40 14.15 7.12 15.08
N ALA A 41 13.73 6.38 16.11
CA ALA A 41 12.84 5.24 15.94
C ALA A 41 11.51 5.61 15.27
N VAL A 42 10.96 6.79 15.58
CA VAL A 42 9.72 7.30 14.94
C VAL A 42 10.02 7.71 13.50
N LYS A 43 11.09 8.48 13.28
CA LYS A 43 11.49 8.93 11.93
C LYS A 43 11.73 7.77 10.97
N HIS A 44 12.43 6.73 11.43
CA HIS A 44 12.75 5.56 10.61
C HIS A 44 11.48 4.83 10.16
N ARG A 45 10.53 4.62 11.07
CA ARG A 45 9.24 3.99 10.75
C ARG A 45 8.43 4.80 9.74
N VAL A 46 8.33 6.12 9.94
CA VAL A 46 7.65 7.03 9.00
C VAL A 46 8.34 7.07 7.63
N ALA A 47 9.69 7.02 7.60
CA ALA A 47 10.44 6.96 6.36
C ALA A 47 10.18 5.63 5.61
N GLU A 48 10.15 4.50 6.32
CA GLU A 48 9.84 3.20 5.72
C GLU A 48 8.41 3.18 5.15
N MET A 49 7.42 3.72 5.88
CA MET A 49 6.06 3.89 5.39
C MET A 49 6.03 4.68 4.07
N MET A 50 6.80 5.77 3.99
CA MET A 50 6.91 6.58 2.77
C MET A 50 7.52 5.77 1.61
N VAL A 51 8.60 5.03 1.86
CA VAL A 51 9.24 4.18 0.85
C VAL A 51 8.27 3.14 0.32
N CYS A 52 7.66 2.33 1.19
CA CYS A 52 6.70 1.30 0.77
C CYS A 52 5.55 1.88 -0.05
N MET A 53 5.00 3.01 0.39
CA MET A 53 3.87 3.67 -0.26
C MET A 53 4.26 4.23 -1.64
N GLU A 54 5.41 4.89 -1.78
CA GLU A 54 5.85 5.46 -3.06
C GLU A 54 6.30 4.39 -4.05
N THR A 55 6.90 3.29 -3.60
CA THR A 55 7.21 2.13 -4.46
C THR A 55 5.92 1.51 -5.01
N ALA A 56 4.90 1.31 -4.16
CA ALA A 56 3.60 0.82 -4.60
C ALA A 56 2.91 1.82 -5.55
N ARG A 57 2.95 3.12 -5.25
CA ARG A 57 2.38 4.17 -6.10
C ARG A 57 2.99 4.15 -7.50
N SER A 58 4.31 4.07 -7.57
CA SER A 58 5.07 4.09 -8.82
C SER A 58 4.70 2.87 -9.68
N THR A 59 4.64 1.70 -9.07
CA THR A 59 4.23 0.46 -9.74
C THR A 59 2.80 0.55 -10.27
N VAL A 60 1.83 0.91 -9.42
CA VAL A 60 0.42 0.98 -9.82
C VAL A 60 0.20 2.00 -10.94
N ARG A 61 0.83 3.19 -10.85
CA ARG A 61 0.74 4.22 -11.90
C ARG A 61 1.35 3.76 -13.21
N GLY A 62 2.49 3.06 -13.17
CA GLY A 62 3.13 2.50 -14.37
C GLY A 62 2.20 1.52 -15.09
N VAL A 63 1.64 0.56 -14.36
CA VAL A 63 0.69 -0.42 -14.94
C VAL A 63 -0.56 0.27 -15.48
N ALA A 64 -1.12 1.23 -14.74
CA ALA A 64 -2.28 1.99 -15.20
C ALA A 64 -2.01 2.79 -16.49
N ALA A 65 -0.82 3.38 -16.62
CA ALA A 65 -0.42 4.10 -17.83
C ALA A 65 -0.32 3.15 -19.04
N ARG A 66 0.23 1.94 -18.87
CA ARG A 66 0.28 0.94 -19.96
C ARG A 66 -1.10 0.48 -20.37
N VAL A 67 -2.00 0.23 -19.41
CA VAL A 67 -3.41 -0.10 -19.71
C VAL A 67 -4.04 1.01 -20.55
N ALA A 68 -3.86 2.27 -20.16
CA ALA A 68 -4.42 3.41 -20.90
C ALA A 68 -3.87 3.51 -22.33
N GLN A 69 -2.58 3.24 -22.55
CA GLN A 69 -1.95 3.23 -23.88
C GLN A 69 -2.44 2.07 -24.76
N GLY A 70 -2.60 0.88 -24.18
CA GLY A 70 -3.08 -0.30 -24.91
C GLY A 70 -4.53 -0.19 -25.38
N VAL A 71 -5.36 0.55 -24.66
CA VAL A 71 -6.72 0.92 -25.10
C VAL A 71 -6.68 1.82 -26.36
N GLN A 72 -5.57 2.52 -26.63
CA GLN A 72 -5.47 3.54 -27.67
C GLN A 72 -4.76 3.14 -28.97
N GLY A 73 -4.18 1.93 -29.12
CA GLY A 73 -3.67 1.57 -30.45
C GLY A 73 -2.78 0.36 -30.63
N ASN A 74 -2.22 -0.24 -29.59
CA ASN A 74 -1.36 -1.42 -29.73
C ASN A 74 -1.91 -2.52 -28.84
N GLY A 75 -2.34 -3.65 -29.43
CA GLY A 75 -2.84 -4.80 -28.70
C GLY A 75 -1.95 -5.12 -27.49
N LEU A 76 -2.57 -5.25 -26.32
CA LEU A 76 -1.87 -5.58 -25.09
C LEU A 76 -1.56 -7.07 -25.09
N ASP A 77 -0.31 -7.44 -24.81
CA ASP A 77 -0.02 -8.79 -24.35
C ASP A 77 -0.74 -8.98 -23.01
N GLU A 78 -1.86 -9.70 -23.05
CA GLU A 78 -2.72 -9.93 -21.89
C GLU A 78 -1.98 -10.68 -20.78
N ALA A 79 -1.06 -11.59 -21.12
CA ALA A 79 -0.31 -12.36 -20.15
C ALA A 79 0.72 -11.46 -19.42
N ALA A 80 1.48 -10.66 -20.17
CA ALA A 80 2.40 -9.70 -19.59
C ALA A 80 1.67 -8.64 -18.75
N LEU A 81 0.50 -8.19 -19.19
CA LEU A 81 -0.32 -7.27 -18.40
C LEU A 81 -0.85 -7.93 -17.12
N ALA A 82 -1.26 -9.19 -17.17
CA ALA A 82 -1.72 -9.93 -15.99
C ALA A 82 -0.63 -10.05 -14.93
N ALA A 83 0.60 -10.37 -15.33
CA ALA A 83 1.76 -10.44 -14.45
C ALA A 83 2.06 -9.09 -13.78
N GLU A 84 2.03 -7.99 -14.55
CA GLU A 84 2.25 -6.67 -13.97
C GLU A 84 1.14 -6.21 -13.03
N VAL A 85 -0.12 -6.51 -13.35
CA VAL A 85 -1.24 -6.25 -12.44
C VAL A 85 -1.07 -7.05 -11.15
N ALA A 86 -0.60 -8.31 -11.23
CA ALA A 86 -0.29 -9.11 -10.05
C ALA A 86 0.81 -8.46 -9.19
N ALA A 87 1.91 -8.00 -9.81
CA ALA A 87 2.99 -7.30 -9.11
C ALA A 87 2.50 -6.01 -8.43
N ALA A 88 1.71 -5.20 -9.14
CA ALA A 88 1.10 -3.98 -8.59
C ALA A 88 0.16 -4.30 -7.41
N ARG A 89 -0.62 -5.37 -7.52
CA ARG A 89 -1.57 -5.79 -6.49
C ARG A 89 -0.88 -6.27 -5.21
N VAL A 90 0.20 -7.03 -5.35
CA VAL A 90 1.03 -7.48 -4.23
C VAL A 90 1.62 -6.27 -3.52
N GLN A 91 2.32 -5.39 -4.24
CA GLN A 91 2.99 -4.24 -3.65
C GLN A 91 2.02 -3.27 -2.96
N ALA A 92 0.90 -2.94 -3.58
CA ALA A 92 -0.11 -2.06 -2.97
C ALA A 92 -0.74 -2.67 -1.72
N THR A 93 -0.99 -3.98 -1.70
CA THR A 93 -1.55 -4.66 -0.54
C THR A 93 -0.60 -4.66 0.63
N GLU A 94 0.68 -4.94 0.39
CA GLU A 94 1.70 -4.96 1.44
C GLU A 94 1.97 -3.55 1.98
N ALA A 95 2.10 -2.56 1.10
CA ALA A 95 2.26 -1.17 1.50
C ALA A 95 1.09 -0.69 2.38
N TYR A 96 -0.16 -0.95 1.98
CA TYR A 96 -1.30 -0.48 2.77
C TYR A 96 -1.41 -1.20 4.13
N ARG A 97 -1.16 -2.51 4.17
CA ARG A 97 -1.15 -3.27 5.43
C ARG A 97 -0.05 -2.76 6.37
N TYR A 98 1.15 -2.55 5.84
CA TYR A 98 2.28 -2.03 6.60
C TYR A 98 1.97 -0.63 7.14
N CYS A 99 1.58 0.32 6.28
CA CYS A 99 1.29 1.68 6.70
C CYS A 99 0.12 1.74 7.70
N ALA A 100 -0.92 0.90 7.55
CA ALA A 100 -2.03 0.88 8.50
C ALA A 100 -1.62 0.33 9.87
N GLN A 101 -0.76 -0.69 9.92
CA GLN A 101 -0.18 -1.20 11.17
C GLN A 101 0.70 -0.15 11.84
N GLU A 102 1.58 0.49 11.06
CA GLU A 102 2.48 1.50 11.57
C GLU A 102 1.73 2.73 12.08
N ALA A 103 0.66 3.14 11.40
CA ALA A 103 -0.20 4.22 11.85
C ALA A 103 -0.82 3.93 13.23
N ILE A 104 -1.37 2.74 13.47
CA ILE A 104 -1.85 2.35 14.81
C ILE A 104 -0.71 2.45 15.83
N GLN A 105 0.42 1.83 15.53
CA GLN A 105 1.53 1.73 16.49
C GLN A 105 2.20 3.08 16.76
N LEU A 106 2.19 4.03 15.82
CA LEU A 106 2.67 5.42 16.02
C LEU A 106 1.69 6.28 16.82
N HIS A 107 0.38 5.98 16.75
CA HIS A 107 -0.62 6.59 17.63
C HIS A 107 -0.62 5.95 19.03
N GLY A 108 -0.06 4.75 19.19
CA GLY A 108 -0.09 4.01 20.45
C GLY A 108 -1.51 3.57 20.80
N GLY A 109 -1.86 3.60 22.09
CA GLY A 109 -3.17 3.11 22.57
C GLY A 109 -4.37 3.82 21.91
N VAL A 110 -4.25 5.12 21.61
CA VAL A 110 -5.35 5.88 20.98
C VAL A 110 -5.54 5.54 19.50
N GLY A 111 -4.58 4.85 18.86
CA GLY A 111 -4.72 4.40 17.48
C GLY A 111 -5.80 3.32 17.29
N PHE A 112 -6.27 2.71 18.38
CA PHE A 112 -7.32 1.70 18.39
C PHE A 112 -8.67 2.20 18.93
N THR A 113 -8.76 3.48 19.30
CA THR A 113 -9.98 4.05 19.87
C THR A 113 -10.82 4.76 18.79
N TRP A 114 -11.99 5.27 19.16
CA TRP A 114 -12.93 5.90 18.20
C TRP A 114 -12.61 7.36 17.91
N GLU A 115 -11.71 7.97 18.69
CA GLU A 115 -11.26 9.35 18.56
C GLU A 115 -10.29 9.56 17.39
N TYR A 116 -9.70 8.49 16.86
CA TYR A 116 -8.72 8.55 15.78
C TYR A 116 -9.01 7.51 14.68
N ASP A 117 -8.71 7.90 13.45
CA ASP A 117 -9.00 7.10 12.25
C ASP A 117 -8.06 5.92 11.91
N PRO A 118 -6.85 5.71 12.50
CA PRO A 118 -5.97 4.61 12.09
C PRO A 118 -6.63 3.23 12.11
N GLN A 119 -7.53 2.97 13.07
CA GLN A 119 -8.28 1.71 13.15
C GLN A 119 -9.24 1.47 11.97
N LEU A 120 -9.77 2.53 11.34
CA LEU A 120 -10.58 2.42 10.12
C LEU A 120 -9.74 1.88 8.97
N HIS A 121 -8.54 2.44 8.79
CA HIS A 121 -7.60 2.02 7.76
C HIS A 121 -7.07 0.61 8.00
N PHE A 122 -6.79 0.22 9.25
CA PHE A 122 -6.34 -1.14 9.56
C PHE A 122 -7.39 -2.20 9.16
N LYS A 123 -8.66 -1.96 9.50
CA LYS A 123 -9.76 -2.86 9.09
C LYS A 123 -9.93 -2.89 7.58
N ARG A 124 -9.85 -1.73 6.90
CA ARG A 124 -9.95 -1.64 5.44
C ARG A 124 -8.79 -2.34 4.74
N ALA A 125 -7.57 -2.17 5.22
CA ALA A 125 -6.37 -2.81 4.68
C ALA A 125 -6.44 -4.33 4.83
N HIS A 126 -6.94 -4.82 5.97
CA HIS A 126 -7.18 -6.25 6.17
C HIS A 126 -8.20 -6.80 5.17
N TRP A 127 -9.37 -6.17 5.06
CA TRP A 127 -10.40 -6.59 4.11
C TRP A 127 -9.90 -6.54 2.65
N ALA A 128 -9.27 -5.43 2.25
CA ALA A 128 -8.77 -5.24 0.88
C ALA A 128 -7.67 -6.23 0.49
N SER A 129 -6.98 -6.82 1.48
CA SER A 129 -5.95 -7.84 1.24
C SER A 129 -6.51 -9.22 0.86
N GLN A 130 -7.79 -9.46 1.14
CA GLN A 130 -8.48 -10.70 0.81
C GLN A 130 -9.36 -10.56 -0.44
N TRP A 131 -9.74 -9.32 -0.78
CA TRP A 131 -10.61 -9.05 -1.92
C TRP A 131 -9.88 -9.29 -3.25
N PHE A 132 -10.53 -10.05 -4.14
CA PHE A 132 -9.93 -10.61 -5.37
C PHE A 132 -8.74 -11.57 -5.11
N GLY A 133 -8.74 -12.28 -3.99
CA GLY A 133 -7.74 -13.30 -3.67
C GLY A 133 -6.55 -12.77 -2.85
N PRO A 134 -5.99 -13.59 -1.95
CA PRO A 134 -4.88 -13.20 -1.09
C PRO A 134 -3.59 -13.00 -1.88
N THR A 135 -2.64 -12.24 -1.31
CA THR A 135 -1.33 -11.94 -1.90
C THR A 135 -0.56 -13.19 -2.37
N ARG A 136 -0.74 -14.34 -1.70
CA ARG A 136 -0.11 -15.61 -2.11
C ARG A 136 -0.49 -16.00 -3.54
N ASP A 137 -1.77 -15.99 -3.85
CA ASP A 137 -2.28 -16.47 -5.14
C ASP A 137 -1.79 -15.54 -6.28
N TRP A 138 -1.69 -14.23 -6.01
CA TRP A 138 -1.09 -13.26 -6.94
C TRP A 138 0.41 -13.48 -7.16
N ARG A 139 1.15 -13.86 -6.11
CA ARG A 139 2.57 -14.22 -6.22
C ARG A 139 2.77 -15.50 -7.02
N GLU A 140 1.92 -16.51 -6.81
CA GLU A 140 1.95 -17.77 -7.57
C GLU A 140 1.68 -17.52 -9.05
N ALA A 141 0.67 -16.70 -9.39
CA ALA A 141 0.39 -16.33 -10.78
C ALA A 141 1.57 -15.59 -11.45
N LEU A 142 2.20 -14.66 -10.73
CA LEU A 142 3.38 -13.95 -11.20
C LEU A 142 4.57 -14.91 -11.38
N ALA A 143 4.80 -15.81 -10.43
CA ALA A 143 5.87 -16.79 -10.48
C ALA A 143 5.71 -17.75 -11.67
N ALA A 144 4.50 -18.27 -11.90
CA ALA A 144 4.21 -19.12 -13.06
C ALA A 144 4.55 -18.39 -14.37
N HIS A 145 4.12 -17.13 -14.52
CA HIS A 145 4.44 -16.36 -15.72
C HIS A 145 5.95 -16.14 -15.92
N LEU A 146 6.70 -15.85 -14.85
CA LEU A 146 8.14 -15.59 -14.94
C LEU A 146 8.99 -16.85 -15.14
N LEU A 147 8.56 -17.98 -14.58
CA LEU A 147 9.29 -19.25 -14.62
C LEU A 147 8.96 -20.05 -15.89
N ASP A 148 7.72 -19.99 -16.37
CA ASP A 148 7.32 -20.67 -17.61
C ASP A 148 7.75 -19.89 -18.88
N ALA A 149 8.12 -18.61 -18.73
CA ALA A 149 8.68 -17.78 -19.78
C ALA A 149 10.22 -17.83 -19.86
N ALA A 150 10.88 -18.57 -18.96
CA ALA A 150 12.33 -18.78 -18.91
C ALA A 150 12.75 -20.08 -19.61
#